data_AF-A0A922LKL6-F1
#
_entry.id   AF-A0A922LKL6-F1
#
_cell.length_a   1.000
_cell.length_b   1.000
_cell.length_c   1.000
_cell.angle_alpha   90.00
_cell.angle_beta   90.00
_cell.angle_gamma   90.00
#
_symmetry.space_group_name_H-M   'P 1'
#
loop_
_entity.id
_entity.type
_entity.pdbx_description
1 polymer ?
#
loop_
_entity_poly.entity_id
_entity_poly.type
_entity_poly.pdbx_seq_one_letter_code
_entity_poly.pdbx_strand_id
1 'polypeptide(L)'
;MELLVDCSLDAKAHSLNKIESEMWDHYAQSFYTGSLDSHKDASRLWVKDKCPVVENYIGFIETYRDPLGVRAEFESFVAVVNRSMSSKFQRLVDNAVELLSNLPWPSTYEKDRFLQPDFTSLDVVTFATSGIPVGINIPNYDDVRQVDGFKNVSLGNVLSARFKDPKSEFLREEDKKLYVDHAESSFELQVGLHELLGHGSGKLFQRSGDGILNFDTNSTKDIISGGPIRSWYGPGETYDSKFSSLSSAIEECRAECIGIYLCNLPLVLEQFNLNTNCSTDSVPDVVYVNWLSMVRSGVTSMEFYSPAENAGDIGSWRQAHCCARYVILRVLIEADNSLVRVDEIVGDDGEPDLTIFLDRQKLLTVGRPAIGEFLRKIQYYKSTANAKDGCAFFQHYCQLLPEHIKLRQIVINRKKPRPIFVQPGLRKTPHGVELISYPTTYAGVIQSFVDRYGDLPLGQKALDALETIWRRELPYFKNIPL
;
A
#
# COMPACT_ATOMS: atom_id res chain seq x y z
N MET A 1 -26.30 14.31 -5.86
CA MET A 1 -26.81 13.32 -4.88
C MET A 1 -27.97 12.53 -5.45
N GLU A 2 -29.04 13.17 -5.96
CA GLU A 2 -30.17 12.47 -6.61
C GLU A 2 -29.72 11.44 -7.67
N LEU A 3 -28.81 11.82 -8.58
CA LEU A 3 -28.25 10.88 -9.56
C LEU A 3 -27.57 9.66 -8.94
N LEU A 4 -26.91 9.81 -7.78
CA LEU A 4 -26.28 8.70 -7.07
C LEU A 4 -27.34 7.80 -6.41
N VAL A 5 -28.45 8.37 -5.93
CA VAL A 5 -29.58 7.60 -5.40
C VAL A 5 -30.18 6.74 -6.51
N ASP A 6 -30.47 7.34 -7.67
CA ASP A 6 -31.02 6.63 -8.83
C ASP A 6 -30.09 5.51 -9.29
N CYS A 7 -28.78 5.78 -9.39
CA CYS A 7 -27.78 4.78 -9.76
C CYS A 7 -27.68 3.64 -8.73
N SER A 8 -27.72 3.94 -7.43
CA SER A 8 -27.68 2.92 -6.38
C SER A 8 -28.92 2.02 -6.44
N LEU A 9 -30.10 2.57 -6.71
CA LEU A 9 -31.33 1.79 -6.86
C LEU A 9 -31.34 0.94 -8.15
N ASP A 10 -30.75 1.43 -9.24
CA ASP A 10 -30.56 0.64 -10.47
C ASP A 10 -29.57 -0.51 -10.22
N ALA A 11 -28.44 -0.25 -9.56
CA ALA A 11 -27.46 -1.27 -9.18
C ALA A 11 -28.07 -2.35 -8.25
N LYS A 12 -28.94 -1.95 -7.31
CA LYS A 12 -29.71 -2.86 -6.45
C LYS A 12 -30.56 -3.87 -7.26
N ALA A 13 -31.13 -3.45 -8.39
CA ALA A 13 -31.95 -4.32 -9.24
C ALA A 13 -31.13 -5.41 -9.95
N HIS A 14 -29.80 -5.26 -9.99
CA HIS A 14 -28.86 -6.16 -10.62
C HIS A 14 -27.98 -6.93 -9.63
N SER A 15 -28.23 -6.82 -8.33
CA SER A 15 -27.50 -7.54 -7.29
C SER A 15 -27.61 -9.06 -7.45
N LEU A 16 -26.48 -9.75 -7.26
CA LEU A 16 -26.37 -11.20 -7.38
C LEU A 16 -26.79 -11.94 -6.11
N ASN A 17 -26.85 -11.22 -4.98
CA ASN A 17 -27.26 -11.77 -3.71
C ASN A 17 -27.99 -10.74 -2.84
N LYS A 18 -28.57 -11.20 -1.73
CA LYS A 18 -29.34 -10.36 -0.81
C LYS A 18 -28.48 -9.31 -0.10
N ILE A 19 -27.24 -9.64 0.25
CA ILE A 19 -26.31 -8.73 0.93
C ILE A 19 -26.00 -7.54 0.02
N GLU A 20 -25.68 -7.80 -1.25
CA GLU A 20 -25.46 -6.74 -2.26
C GLU A 20 -26.71 -5.85 -2.42
N SER A 21 -27.91 -6.44 -2.46
CA SER A 21 -29.16 -5.67 -2.62
C SER A 21 -29.45 -4.76 -1.42
N GLU A 22 -29.24 -5.25 -0.20
CA GLU A 22 -29.40 -4.46 1.04
C GLU A 22 -28.31 -3.39 1.16
N MET A 23 -27.08 -3.71 0.77
CA MET A 23 -25.96 -2.76 0.72
C MET A 23 -26.28 -1.55 -0.18
N TRP A 24 -26.76 -1.79 -1.40
CA TRP A 24 -27.14 -0.71 -2.32
C TRP A 24 -28.32 0.14 -1.83
N ASP A 25 -29.26 -0.47 -1.10
CA ASP A 25 -30.36 0.27 -0.46
C ASP A 25 -29.85 1.26 0.59
N HIS A 26 -28.90 0.81 1.42
CA HIS A 26 -28.27 1.66 2.42
C HIS A 26 -27.40 2.76 1.82
N TYR A 27 -26.69 2.51 0.70
CA TYR A 27 -26.01 3.57 -0.05
C TYR A 27 -26.99 4.61 -0.60
N ALA A 28 -28.10 4.17 -1.20
CA ALA A 28 -29.15 5.08 -1.67
C ALA A 28 -29.71 5.94 -0.52
N GLN A 29 -30.00 5.32 0.63
CA GLN A 29 -30.46 6.03 1.82
C GLN A 29 -29.43 7.04 2.33
N SER A 30 -28.14 6.67 2.36
CA SER A 30 -27.07 7.59 2.76
C SER A 30 -27.01 8.82 1.84
N PHE A 31 -27.02 8.63 0.52
CA PHE A 31 -26.97 9.75 -0.44
C PHE A 31 -28.24 10.60 -0.43
N TYR A 32 -29.40 10.01 -0.15
CA TYR A 32 -30.66 10.73 -0.05
C TYR A 32 -30.75 11.58 1.23
N THR A 33 -30.32 11.02 2.37
CA THR A 33 -30.50 11.64 3.70
C THR A 33 -29.28 12.40 4.21
N GLY A 34 -28.08 12.12 3.68
CA GLY A 34 -26.81 12.55 4.25
C GLY A 34 -26.35 11.73 5.47
N SER A 35 -26.96 10.58 5.74
CA SER A 35 -26.65 9.74 6.92
C SER A 35 -25.35 8.95 6.75
N LEU A 36 -24.38 9.21 7.64
CA LEU A 36 -23.18 8.38 7.77
C LEU A 36 -23.51 6.99 8.35
N ASP A 37 -24.50 6.89 9.25
CA ASP A 37 -24.89 5.60 9.81
C ASP A 37 -25.42 4.65 8.74
N SER A 38 -26.16 5.17 7.74
CA SER A 38 -26.58 4.38 6.59
C SER A 38 -25.40 3.94 5.72
N HIS A 39 -24.38 4.77 5.53
CA HIS A 39 -23.15 4.37 4.80
C HIS A 39 -22.36 3.32 5.59
N LYS A 40 -22.30 3.45 6.92
CA LYS A 40 -21.71 2.45 7.82
C LYS A 40 -22.45 1.12 7.72
N ASP A 41 -23.78 1.12 7.71
CA ASP A 41 -24.58 -0.11 7.56
C ASP A 41 -24.34 -0.78 6.20
N ALA A 42 -24.28 -0.01 5.12
CA ALA A 42 -23.86 -0.53 3.82
C ALA A 42 -22.45 -1.14 3.88
N SER A 43 -21.53 -0.48 4.56
CA SER A 43 -20.14 -0.96 4.72
C SER A 43 -20.05 -2.25 5.54
N ARG A 44 -20.89 -2.44 6.58
CA ARG A 44 -20.98 -3.69 7.34
C ARG A 44 -21.44 -4.85 6.47
N LEU A 45 -22.41 -4.61 5.58
CA LEU A 45 -22.88 -5.59 4.62
C LEU A 45 -21.80 -5.90 3.57
N TRP A 46 -21.15 -4.87 3.05
CA TRP A 46 -20.07 -5.00 2.07
C TRP A 46 -18.92 -5.88 2.59
N VAL A 47 -18.49 -5.70 3.84
CA VAL A 47 -17.44 -6.55 4.45
C VAL A 47 -17.86 -8.03 4.53
N LYS A 48 -19.16 -8.30 4.71
CA LYS A 48 -19.75 -9.64 4.80
C LYS A 48 -19.96 -10.29 3.43
N ASP A 49 -20.04 -9.51 2.36
CA ASP A 49 -20.12 -10.02 1.00
C ASP A 49 -18.75 -10.55 0.55
N LYS A 50 -18.55 -11.86 0.70
CA LYS A 50 -17.26 -12.52 0.42
C LYS A 50 -17.20 -13.05 -1.01
N CYS A 51 -16.05 -12.85 -1.65
CA CYS A 51 -15.75 -13.35 -2.99
C CYS A 51 -16.78 -12.96 -4.08
N PRO A 52 -17.25 -11.69 -4.16
CA PRO A 52 -18.10 -11.28 -5.27
C PRO A 52 -17.36 -11.43 -6.60
N VAL A 53 -18.09 -11.56 -7.71
CA VAL A 53 -17.46 -11.54 -9.05
C VAL A 53 -17.06 -10.12 -9.43
N VAL A 54 -17.92 -9.16 -9.09
CA VAL A 54 -17.74 -7.72 -9.32
C VAL A 54 -17.71 -7.03 -7.96
N GLU A 55 -16.53 -6.57 -7.59
CA GLU A 55 -16.32 -5.84 -6.34
C GLU A 55 -16.49 -4.34 -6.59
N ASN A 56 -17.07 -3.65 -5.61
CA ASN A 56 -17.40 -2.23 -5.73
C ASN A 56 -17.48 -1.56 -4.36
N TYR A 57 -17.23 -0.26 -4.34
CA TYR A 57 -17.46 0.59 -3.17
C TYR A 57 -17.68 2.02 -3.64
N ILE A 58 -18.46 2.81 -2.88
CA ILE A 58 -18.84 4.17 -3.25
C ILE A 58 -19.10 5.03 -2.02
N GLY A 59 -18.68 6.28 -2.04
CA GLY A 59 -19.04 7.27 -1.02
C GLY A 59 -17.98 8.33 -0.82
N PHE A 60 -18.00 8.97 0.34
CA PHE A 60 -16.94 9.87 0.80
C PHE A 60 -15.99 9.08 1.70
N ILE A 61 -14.86 8.63 1.15
CA ILE A 61 -14.07 7.55 1.76
C ILE A 61 -12.78 8.06 2.40
N GLU A 62 -11.92 8.73 1.63
CA GLU A 62 -10.57 9.10 2.08
C GLU A 62 -10.45 10.57 2.49
N THR A 63 -9.84 10.84 3.64
CA THR A 63 -9.73 12.20 4.21
C THR A 63 -8.43 12.93 3.85
N TYR A 64 -7.59 12.37 2.98
CA TYR A 64 -6.24 12.86 2.70
C TYR A 64 -6.16 14.31 2.18
N ARG A 65 -7.21 14.78 1.48
CA ARG A 65 -7.21 16.09 0.81
C ARG A 65 -7.84 17.21 1.63
N ASP A 66 -8.53 16.89 2.72
CA ASP A 66 -8.99 17.91 3.66
C ASP A 66 -7.78 18.42 4.46
N PRO A 67 -7.47 19.74 4.47
CA PRO A 67 -6.42 20.29 5.31
C PRO A 67 -6.57 19.96 6.81
N LEU A 68 -7.80 19.71 7.27
CA LEU A 68 -8.08 19.27 8.64
C LEU A 68 -8.13 17.74 8.80
N GLY A 69 -8.12 16.98 7.70
CA GLY A 69 -8.12 15.51 7.69
C GLY A 69 -9.41 14.86 8.21
N VAL A 70 -10.53 15.59 8.29
CA VAL A 70 -11.80 15.10 8.88
C VAL A 70 -12.95 14.99 7.87
N ARG A 71 -12.82 15.60 6.70
CA ARG A 71 -13.77 15.49 5.58
C ARG A 71 -13.17 14.58 4.52
N ALA A 72 -13.99 13.70 3.98
CA ALA A 72 -13.57 12.76 2.96
C ALA A 72 -13.88 13.24 1.54
N GLU A 73 -12.99 12.90 0.60
CA GLU A 73 -13.21 13.06 -0.84
C GLU A 73 -14.18 11.98 -1.33
N PHE A 74 -15.04 12.35 -2.30
CA PHE A 74 -15.90 11.37 -2.96
C PHE A 74 -15.09 10.48 -3.88
N GLU A 75 -15.27 9.17 -3.77
CA GLU A 75 -14.75 8.21 -4.71
C GLU A 75 -15.68 7.02 -4.93
N SER A 76 -15.46 6.32 -6.04
CA SER A 76 -16.13 5.06 -6.34
C SER A 76 -15.24 4.19 -7.20
N PHE A 77 -15.30 2.88 -6.99
CA PHE A 77 -14.70 1.94 -7.92
C PHE A 77 -15.64 0.77 -8.23
N VAL A 78 -15.44 0.20 -9.41
CA VAL A 78 -15.99 -1.07 -9.86
C VAL A 78 -14.82 -1.86 -10.44
N ALA A 79 -14.62 -3.07 -9.94
CA ALA A 79 -13.52 -3.92 -10.34
C ALA A 79 -13.94 -5.39 -10.39
N VAL A 80 -13.27 -6.19 -11.22
CA VAL A 80 -13.56 -7.61 -11.41
C VAL A 80 -12.52 -8.43 -10.67
N VAL A 81 -12.93 -9.45 -9.93
CA VAL A 81 -11.99 -10.32 -9.21
C VAL A 81 -11.12 -11.11 -10.19
N ASN A 82 -9.81 -10.93 -10.08
CA ASN A 82 -8.82 -11.71 -10.84
C ASN A 82 -8.55 -13.04 -10.13
N ARG A 83 -9.32 -14.07 -10.50
CA ARG A 83 -9.23 -15.41 -9.89
C ARG A 83 -7.85 -16.06 -10.01
N SER A 84 -7.11 -15.77 -11.10
CA SER A 84 -5.77 -16.34 -11.29
C SER A 84 -4.79 -15.77 -10.26
N MET A 85 -4.76 -14.44 -10.10
CA MET A 85 -3.92 -13.79 -9.09
C MET A 85 -4.38 -14.13 -7.67
N SER A 86 -5.67 -14.13 -7.39
CA SER A 86 -6.21 -14.58 -6.10
C SER A 86 -5.82 -16.02 -5.78
N SER A 87 -5.70 -16.91 -6.78
CA SER A 87 -5.20 -18.28 -6.57
C SER A 87 -3.72 -18.33 -6.16
N LYS A 88 -2.87 -17.42 -6.66
CA LYS A 88 -1.46 -17.32 -6.24
C LYS A 88 -1.39 -16.93 -4.76
N PHE A 89 -2.20 -15.95 -4.34
CA PHE A 89 -2.28 -15.53 -2.94
C PHE A 89 -2.86 -16.62 -2.03
N GLN A 90 -3.86 -17.38 -2.49
CA GLN A 90 -4.37 -18.51 -1.73
C GLN A 90 -3.30 -19.58 -1.50
N ARG A 91 -2.46 -19.90 -2.51
CA ARG A 91 -1.34 -20.84 -2.31
C ARG A 91 -0.32 -20.33 -1.29
N LEU A 92 -0.05 -19.03 -1.26
CA LEU A 92 0.80 -18.43 -0.21
C LEU A 92 0.17 -18.60 1.18
N VAL A 93 -1.15 -18.39 1.31
CA VAL A 93 -1.88 -18.59 2.57
C VAL A 93 -1.76 -20.04 3.04
N ASP A 94 -2.00 -21.00 2.14
CA ASP A 94 -2.00 -22.42 2.46
C ASP A 94 -0.63 -22.88 3.02
N ASN A 95 0.44 -22.17 2.67
CA ASN A 95 1.82 -22.41 3.10
C ASN A 95 2.34 -21.39 4.12
N ALA A 96 1.48 -20.49 4.63
CA ALA A 96 1.92 -19.36 5.46
C ALA A 96 2.67 -19.84 6.71
N VAL A 97 2.23 -20.92 7.36
CA VAL A 97 2.89 -21.44 8.57
C VAL A 97 4.35 -21.84 8.30
N GLU A 98 4.62 -22.49 7.17
CA GLU A 98 5.98 -22.87 6.78
C GLU A 98 6.81 -21.61 6.47
N LEU A 99 6.25 -20.67 5.70
CA LEU A 99 6.92 -19.44 5.34
C LEU A 99 7.24 -18.55 6.56
N LEU A 100 6.32 -18.45 7.53
CA LEU A 100 6.49 -17.69 8.77
C LEU A 100 7.63 -18.27 9.64
N SER A 101 7.87 -19.57 9.58
CA SER A 101 8.97 -20.19 10.34
C SER A 101 10.37 -19.74 9.87
N ASN A 102 10.47 -19.10 8.71
CA ASN A 102 11.72 -18.54 8.19
C ASN A 102 12.01 -17.12 8.71
N LEU A 103 11.06 -16.47 9.40
CA LEU A 103 11.24 -15.12 9.94
C LEU A 103 12.28 -15.09 11.09
N PRO A 104 12.98 -13.96 11.29
CA PRO A 104 14.14 -13.91 12.18
C PRO A 104 13.78 -13.78 13.67
N TRP A 105 12.59 -14.25 14.09
CA TRP A 105 12.15 -14.26 15.49
C TRP A 105 11.63 -15.64 15.90
N PRO A 106 11.65 -15.96 17.21
CA PRO A 106 11.11 -17.22 17.71
C PRO A 106 9.61 -17.34 17.46
N SER A 107 9.11 -18.59 17.35
CA SER A 107 7.67 -18.87 17.18
C SER A 107 6.79 -18.31 18.31
N THR A 108 7.33 -18.07 19.50
CA THR A 108 6.61 -17.41 20.62
C THR A 108 6.26 -15.95 20.34
N TYR A 109 6.92 -15.31 19.37
CA TYR A 109 6.60 -13.97 18.87
C TYR A 109 5.64 -14.00 17.67
N GLU A 110 5.18 -15.18 17.26
CA GLU A 110 4.20 -15.35 16.19
C GLU A 110 2.80 -15.59 16.76
N LYS A 111 1.76 -15.26 15.98
CA LYS A 111 0.37 -15.48 16.41
C LYS A 111 0.10 -16.98 16.60
N ASP A 112 -0.70 -17.32 17.61
CA ASP A 112 -1.03 -18.73 17.92
C ASP A 112 -1.77 -19.43 16.76
N ARG A 113 -2.50 -18.65 15.96
CA ARG A 113 -3.14 -19.07 14.73
C ARG A 113 -2.92 -18.00 13.67
N PHE A 114 -2.53 -18.44 12.47
CA PHE A 114 -2.51 -17.56 11.32
C PHE A 114 -3.95 -17.23 10.92
N LEU A 115 -4.33 -15.96 11.03
CA LEU A 115 -5.58 -15.47 10.50
C LEU A 115 -5.33 -15.04 9.07
N GLN A 116 -5.92 -15.75 8.12
CA GLN A 116 -5.85 -15.41 6.70
C GLN A 116 -6.40 -13.99 6.49
N PRO A 117 -5.58 -13.03 6.04
CA PRO A 117 -6.08 -11.77 5.53
C PRO A 117 -6.96 -12.04 4.30
N ASP A 118 -8.12 -11.40 4.25
CA ASP A 118 -8.94 -11.36 3.03
C ASP A 118 -8.24 -10.46 2.02
N PHE A 119 -7.42 -11.08 1.16
CA PHE A 119 -6.62 -10.40 0.14
C PHE A 119 -7.08 -10.82 -1.25
N THR A 120 -7.69 -9.88 -1.96
CA THR A 120 -8.22 -10.12 -3.30
C THR A 120 -7.52 -9.25 -4.33
N SER A 121 -7.12 -9.86 -5.45
CA SER A 121 -6.65 -9.10 -6.61
C SER A 121 -7.84 -8.73 -7.49
N LEU A 122 -7.94 -7.46 -7.84
CA LEU A 122 -9.01 -6.92 -8.68
C LEU A 122 -8.44 -6.23 -9.91
N ASP A 123 -9.14 -6.37 -11.02
CA ASP A 123 -8.91 -5.56 -12.22
C ASP A 123 -9.97 -4.46 -12.30
N VAL A 124 -9.52 -3.22 -12.15
CA VAL A 124 -10.37 -2.02 -12.17
C VAL A 124 -11.02 -1.86 -13.53
N VAL A 125 -12.34 -1.75 -13.56
CA VAL A 125 -13.11 -1.35 -14.74
C VAL A 125 -13.33 0.16 -14.73
N THR A 126 -13.68 0.71 -13.57
CA THR A 126 -13.82 2.16 -13.37
C THR A 126 -13.41 2.51 -11.95
N PHE A 127 -12.68 3.62 -11.81
CA PHE A 127 -12.37 4.27 -10.54
C PHE A 127 -12.58 5.77 -10.71
N ALA A 128 -13.70 6.28 -10.19
CA ALA A 128 -14.00 7.70 -10.13
C ALA A 128 -13.31 8.29 -8.89
N THR A 129 -12.12 8.87 -9.07
CA THR A 129 -11.28 9.42 -7.99
C THR A 129 -10.35 10.50 -8.52
N SER A 130 -9.73 11.26 -7.62
CA SER A 130 -8.67 12.22 -7.96
C SER A 130 -7.33 11.56 -8.27
N GLY A 131 -7.12 10.31 -7.87
CA GLY A 131 -5.94 9.52 -8.22
C GLY A 131 -6.12 8.02 -7.96
N ILE A 132 -5.88 7.20 -8.97
CA ILE A 132 -6.09 5.75 -8.86
C ILE A 132 -5.00 5.11 -7.96
N PRO A 133 -5.37 4.49 -6.82
CA PRO A 133 -4.41 3.81 -5.94
C PRO A 133 -3.94 2.49 -6.57
N VAL A 134 -2.94 1.84 -5.97
CA VAL A 134 -2.50 0.48 -6.37
C VAL A 134 -3.10 -0.62 -5.50
N GLY A 135 -3.69 -0.24 -4.36
CA GLY A 135 -4.40 -1.10 -3.44
C GLY A 135 -5.21 -0.25 -2.47
N ILE A 136 -6.18 -0.88 -1.80
CA ILE A 136 -7.09 -0.23 -0.84
C ILE A 136 -7.33 -1.15 0.35
N ASN A 137 -7.54 -0.55 1.51
CA ASN A 137 -7.90 -1.22 2.76
C ASN A 137 -9.07 -0.46 3.39
N ILE A 138 -10.28 -1.00 3.26
CA ILE A 138 -11.54 -0.30 3.61
C ILE A 138 -12.51 -1.28 4.29
N PRO A 139 -13.55 -0.79 5.01
CA PRO A 139 -13.90 0.62 5.23
C PRO A 139 -12.99 1.33 6.25
N ASN A 140 -13.08 2.66 6.27
CA ASN A 140 -12.34 3.54 7.21
C ASN A 140 -13.08 3.73 8.56
N TYR A 141 -14.12 2.95 8.82
CA TYR A 141 -14.87 2.97 10.08
C TYR A 141 -14.28 1.98 11.08
N ASP A 142 -13.58 2.48 12.11
CA ASP A 142 -12.91 1.62 13.10
C ASP A 142 -13.85 0.63 13.80
N ASP A 143 -15.08 1.03 14.10
CA ASP A 143 -16.06 0.13 14.71
C ASP A 143 -16.46 -1.02 13.78
N VAL A 144 -16.62 -0.75 12.48
CA VAL A 144 -16.87 -1.80 11.47
C VAL A 144 -15.65 -2.70 11.33
N ARG A 145 -14.44 -2.14 11.28
CA ARG A 145 -13.18 -2.91 11.20
C ARG A 145 -13.00 -3.85 12.38
N GLN A 146 -13.36 -3.42 13.57
CA GLN A 146 -13.23 -4.20 14.81
C GLN A 146 -14.30 -5.28 14.95
N VAL A 147 -15.54 -5.00 14.53
CA VAL A 147 -16.69 -5.90 14.75
C VAL A 147 -16.93 -6.83 13.56
N ASP A 148 -16.94 -6.28 12.35
CA ASP A 148 -17.32 -7.00 11.12
C ASP A 148 -16.09 -7.39 10.28
N GLY A 149 -15.02 -6.59 10.34
CA GLY A 149 -13.76 -6.78 9.60
C GLY A 149 -13.52 -5.72 8.51
N PHE A 150 -12.59 -6.02 7.60
CA PHE A 150 -12.21 -5.16 6.48
C PHE A 150 -11.79 -6.02 5.28
N LYS A 151 -11.70 -5.44 4.08
CA LYS A 151 -11.13 -6.12 2.91
C LYS A 151 -9.84 -5.42 2.48
N ASN A 152 -8.85 -6.22 2.08
CA ASN A 152 -7.62 -5.74 1.45
C ASN A 152 -7.67 -6.10 -0.03
N VAL A 153 -7.40 -5.10 -0.85
CA VAL A 153 -7.55 -5.23 -2.29
C VAL A 153 -6.29 -4.72 -2.97
N SER A 154 -5.77 -5.52 -3.88
CA SER A 154 -4.72 -5.11 -4.82
C SER A 154 -5.32 -4.87 -6.19
N LEU A 155 -5.03 -3.72 -6.79
CA LEU A 155 -5.55 -3.33 -8.11
C LEU A 155 -4.55 -3.75 -9.20
N GLY A 156 -4.67 -5.00 -9.64
CA GLY A 156 -3.72 -5.70 -10.51
C GLY A 156 -3.46 -4.96 -11.82
N ASN A 157 -4.51 -4.66 -12.60
CA ASN A 157 -4.33 -3.94 -13.86
C ASN A 157 -3.82 -2.50 -13.71
N VAL A 158 -4.14 -1.79 -12.62
CA VAL A 158 -3.58 -0.45 -12.34
C VAL A 158 -2.09 -0.58 -12.10
N LEU A 159 -1.70 -1.62 -11.37
CA LEU A 159 -0.31 -1.92 -11.11
C LEU A 159 0.45 -2.29 -12.40
N SER A 160 -0.06 -3.22 -13.20
CA SER A 160 0.51 -3.60 -14.50
C SER A 160 0.67 -2.37 -15.41
N ALA A 161 -0.31 -1.47 -15.43
CA ALA A 161 -0.25 -0.25 -16.22
C ALA A 161 0.86 0.71 -15.74
N ARG A 162 1.20 0.75 -14.45
CA ARG A 162 2.36 1.52 -13.95
C ARG A 162 3.69 0.95 -14.41
N PHE A 163 3.76 -0.35 -14.69
CA PHE A 163 4.98 -1.04 -15.10
C PHE A 163 5.14 -1.23 -16.61
N LYS A 164 4.20 -0.73 -17.44
CA LYS A 164 4.38 -0.68 -18.90
C LYS A 164 5.57 0.19 -19.34
N ASP A 165 5.83 1.26 -18.59
CA ASP A 165 7.00 2.13 -18.75
C ASP A 165 7.57 2.40 -17.35
N PRO A 166 8.27 1.41 -16.77
CA PRO A 166 8.70 1.49 -15.40
C PRO A 166 9.80 2.56 -15.30
N LYS A 167 9.53 3.54 -14.44
CA LYS A 167 10.46 4.61 -14.13
C LYS A 167 11.81 4.03 -13.69
N SER A 168 12.86 4.36 -14.44
CA SER A 168 14.21 3.82 -14.28
C SER A 168 15.25 4.91 -13.98
N GLU A 169 14.81 6.08 -13.51
CA GLU A 169 15.73 7.15 -13.08
C GLU A 169 16.65 6.64 -11.96
N PHE A 170 17.88 7.13 -12.00
CA PHE A 170 18.98 6.78 -11.09
C PHE A 170 19.47 5.33 -11.18
N LEU A 171 18.91 4.50 -12.08
CA LEU A 171 19.46 3.17 -12.34
C LEU A 171 20.64 3.25 -13.31
N ARG A 172 21.64 2.40 -13.10
CA ARG A 172 22.76 2.22 -14.02
C ARG A 172 22.26 1.62 -15.33
N GLU A 173 22.88 1.95 -16.45
CA GLU A 173 22.51 1.42 -17.77
C GLU A 173 22.45 -0.11 -17.81
N GLU A 174 23.38 -0.78 -17.13
CA GLU A 174 23.42 -2.25 -17.03
C GLU A 174 22.21 -2.84 -16.28
N ASP A 175 21.60 -2.08 -15.37
CA ASP A 175 20.46 -2.52 -14.57
C ASP A 175 19.11 -2.18 -15.21
N LYS A 176 19.05 -1.19 -16.13
CA LYS A 176 17.79 -0.67 -16.68
C LYS A 176 16.97 -1.72 -17.41
N LYS A 177 17.59 -2.49 -18.31
CA LYS A 177 16.87 -3.53 -19.07
C LYS A 177 16.31 -4.59 -18.12
N LEU A 178 17.15 -5.07 -17.21
CA LEU A 178 16.78 -6.07 -16.24
C LEU A 178 15.62 -5.58 -15.35
N TYR A 179 15.71 -4.33 -14.89
CA TYR A 179 14.66 -3.69 -14.09
C TYR A 179 13.34 -3.65 -14.84
N VAL A 180 13.35 -3.19 -16.10
CA VAL A 180 12.13 -3.11 -16.93
C VAL A 180 11.50 -4.49 -17.13
N ASP A 181 12.33 -5.51 -17.42
CA ASP A 181 11.86 -6.88 -17.69
C ASP A 181 11.22 -7.55 -16.46
N HIS A 182 11.61 -7.14 -15.23
CA HIS A 182 11.19 -7.80 -13.99
C HIS A 182 10.43 -6.92 -13.00
N ALA A 183 10.29 -5.61 -13.21
CA ALA A 183 9.68 -4.68 -12.26
C ALA A 183 8.29 -5.13 -11.81
N GLU A 184 7.41 -5.49 -12.76
CA GLU A 184 6.07 -5.99 -12.47
C GLU A 184 6.09 -7.25 -11.60
N SER A 185 6.82 -8.29 -12.03
CA SER A 185 6.92 -9.56 -11.31
C SER A 185 7.53 -9.40 -9.90
N SER A 186 8.53 -8.52 -9.76
CA SER A 186 9.18 -8.24 -8.48
C SER A 186 8.24 -7.51 -7.52
N PHE A 187 7.38 -6.64 -8.05
CA PHE A 187 6.40 -5.93 -7.25
C PHE A 187 5.25 -6.84 -6.83
N GLU A 188 4.73 -7.70 -7.72
CA GLU A 188 3.72 -8.70 -7.35
C GLU A 188 4.22 -9.59 -6.19
N LEU A 189 5.46 -10.05 -6.30
CA LEU A 189 6.15 -10.81 -5.26
C LEU A 189 6.23 -10.02 -3.95
N GLN A 190 6.68 -8.77 -4.01
CA GLN A 190 6.81 -7.90 -2.83
C GLN A 190 5.45 -7.66 -2.16
N VAL A 191 4.41 -7.31 -2.91
CA VAL A 191 3.07 -7.02 -2.36
C VAL A 191 2.47 -8.26 -1.73
N GLY A 192 2.55 -9.43 -2.37
CA GLY A 192 2.02 -10.65 -1.79
C GLY A 192 2.66 -10.98 -0.45
N LEU A 193 3.98 -10.84 -0.35
CA LEU A 193 4.70 -11.07 0.91
C LEU A 193 4.42 -9.97 1.95
N HIS A 194 4.41 -8.70 1.54
CA HIS A 194 4.15 -7.54 2.39
C HIS A 194 2.76 -7.61 3.04
N GLU A 195 1.72 -7.85 2.25
CA GLU A 195 0.34 -7.84 2.73
C GLU A 195 0.03 -9.08 3.56
N LEU A 196 0.42 -10.26 3.05
CA LEU A 196 0.08 -11.53 3.68
C LEU A 196 0.98 -11.87 4.87
N LEU A 197 2.29 -11.90 4.65
CA LEU A 197 3.26 -12.36 5.65
C LEU A 197 3.88 -11.18 6.40
N GLY A 198 3.86 -9.99 5.82
CA GLY A 198 4.21 -8.74 6.47
C GLY A 198 3.19 -8.44 7.55
N HIS A 199 2.08 -7.82 7.19
CA HIS A 199 1.03 -7.44 8.15
C HIS A 199 0.37 -8.64 8.87
N GLY A 200 0.29 -9.80 8.21
CA GLY A 200 -0.28 -11.00 8.82
C GLY A 200 0.55 -11.65 9.93
N SER A 201 1.85 -11.36 10.02
CA SER A 201 2.77 -11.93 11.03
C SER A 201 2.93 -11.08 12.29
N GLY A 202 3.48 -11.73 13.32
CA GLY A 202 3.89 -11.11 14.57
C GLY A 202 2.75 -11.00 15.59
N LYS A 203 3.05 -11.38 16.83
CA LYS A 203 2.13 -11.33 17.97
C LYS A 203 2.39 -10.09 18.81
N LEU A 204 1.32 -9.45 19.28
CA LEU A 204 1.40 -8.45 20.34
C LEU A 204 1.21 -9.17 21.68
N PHE A 205 2.11 -8.93 22.64
CA PHE A 205 1.97 -9.42 24.00
C PHE A 205 1.00 -8.50 24.75
N GLN A 206 -0.12 -9.04 25.21
CA GLN A 206 -1.21 -8.25 25.78
C GLN A 206 -1.67 -8.84 27.10
N ARG A 207 -2.12 -7.96 28.00
CA ARG A 207 -2.83 -8.31 29.22
C ARG A 207 -4.29 -7.86 29.13
N SER A 208 -5.22 -8.80 29.30
CA SER A 208 -6.65 -8.50 29.33
C SER A 208 -7.04 -7.69 30.58
N GLY A 209 -8.27 -7.14 30.60
CA GLY A 209 -8.83 -6.45 31.76
C GLY A 209 -8.84 -7.30 33.04
N ASP A 210 -9.00 -8.62 32.88
CA ASP A 210 -8.99 -9.60 33.97
C ASP A 210 -7.57 -10.01 34.41
N GLY A 211 -6.53 -9.37 33.87
CA GLY A 211 -5.14 -9.61 34.25
C GLY A 211 -4.47 -10.80 33.56
N ILE A 212 -5.15 -11.49 32.64
CA ILE A 212 -4.62 -12.67 31.93
C ILE A 212 -3.71 -12.22 30.78
N LEU A 213 -2.53 -12.82 30.68
CA LEU A 213 -1.60 -12.61 29.55
C LEU A 213 -1.95 -13.54 28.39
N ASN A 214 -1.86 -13.04 27.16
CA ASN A 214 -2.09 -13.83 25.95
C ASN A 214 -0.85 -14.63 25.48
N PHE A 215 0.19 -14.73 26.31
CA PHE A 215 1.42 -15.45 26.02
C PHE A 215 1.93 -16.15 27.29
N ASP A 216 2.70 -17.24 27.10
CA ASP A 216 3.27 -17.98 28.21
C ASP A 216 4.60 -17.36 28.66
N THR A 217 4.64 -16.88 29.90
CA THR A 217 5.80 -16.22 30.51
C THR A 217 6.95 -17.20 30.82
N ASN A 218 6.70 -18.51 30.85
CA ASN A 218 7.74 -19.50 31.09
C ASN A 218 8.52 -19.86 29.81
N SER A 219 7.82 -19.97 28.68
CA SER A 219 8.43 -20.32 27.39
C SER A 219 8.83 -19.11 26.56
N THR A 220 8.19 -17.95 26.74
CA THR A 220 8.49 -16.73 25.99
C THR A 220 9.62 -15.95 26.65
N LYS A 221 10.75 -15.83 25.95
CA LYS A 221 11.92 -15.08 26.40
C LYS A 221 12.09 -13.79 25.61
N ASP A 222 12.56 -12.77 26.28
CA ASP A 222 12.99 -11.51 25.69
C ASP A 222 14.18 -11.77 24.76
N ILE A 223 14.02 -11.50 23.47
CA ILE A 223 15.05 -11.85 22.46
C ILE A 223 16.29 -10.95 22.49
N ILE A 224 16.27 -9.86 23.27
CA ILE A 224 17.42 -8.96 23.42
C ILE A 224 18.20 -9.34 24.68
N SER A 225 17.52 -9.50 25.81
CA SER A 225 18.15 -9.79 27.12
C SER A 225 18.29 -11.29 27.42
N GLY A 226 17.55 -12.16 26.73
CA GLY A 226 17.44 -13.59 27.03
C GLY A 226 16.63 -13.92 28.30
N GLY A 227 16.13 -12.90 29.00
CA GLY A 227 15.38 -13.02 30.25
C GLY A 227 13.86 -13.11 30.05
N PRO A 228 13.06 -12.99 31.14
CA PRO A 228 11.60 -12.95 31.04
C PRO A 228 11.12 -11.65 30.40
N ILE A 229 9.99 -11.71 29.69
CA ILE A 229 9.30 -10.52 29.16
C ILE A 229 8.87 -9.59 30.31
N ARG A 230 9.17 -8.30 30.19
CA ARG A 230 8.88 -7.28 31.22
C ARG A 230 7.90 -6.19 30.78
N SER A 231 7.49 -6.20 29.51
CA SER A 231 6.60 -5.20 28.94
C SER A 231 5.64 -5.85 27.95
N TRP A 232 4.41 -5.32 27.92
CA TRP A 232 3.28 -5.78 27.12
C TRP A 232 2.22 -4.68 27.07
N TYR A 233 1.27 -4.79 26.15
CA TYR A 233 0.12 -3.90 26.06
C TYR A 233 -0.86 -4.17 27.21
N GLY A 234 -1.30 -3.11 27.88
CA GLY A 234 -2.35 -3.14 28.88
C GLY A 234 -3.76 -3.14 28.27
N PRO A 235 -4.81 -3.22 29.13
CA PRO A 235 -6.19 -3.19 28.68
C PRO A 235 -6.51 -1.91 27.90
N GLY A 236 -7.02 -2.05 26.67
CA GLY A 236 -7.36 -0.93 25.79
C GLY A 236 -6.18 -0.28 25.07
N GLU A 237 -4.94 -0.69 25.34
CA GLU A 237 -3.77 -0.19 24.62
C GLU A 237 -3.60 -0.93 23.28
N THR A 238 -3.40 -0.17 22.22
CA THR A 238 -3.18 -0.68 20.86
C THR A 238 -1.76 -0.37 20.40
N TYR A 239 -1.35 -0.97 19.27
CA TYR A 239 -0.09 -0.63 18.62
C TYR A 239 -0.01 0.88 18.31
N ASP A 240 -1.07 1.44 17.71
CA ASP A 240 -1.13 2.86 17.36
C ASP A 240 -1.14 3.77 18.58
N SER A 241 -1.85 3.39 19.66
CA SER A 241 -1.85 4.20 20.88
C SER A 241 -0.48 4.26 21.55
N LYS A 242 0.36 3.22 21.36
CA LYS A 242 1.72 3.15 21.94
C LYS A 242 2.77 3.82 21.07
N PHE A 243 2.76 3.56 19.77
CA PHE A 243 3.78 4.04 18.83
C PHE A 243 3.42 5.39 18.19
N SER A 244 2.19 5.86 18.39
CA SER A 244 1.72 7.20 18.02
C SER A 244 2.02 7.53 16.56
N SER A 245 2.58 8.71 16.26
CA SER A 245 2.85 9.18 14.91
C SER A 245 3.82 8.33 14.09
N LEU A 246 4.57 7.42 14.72
CA LEU A 246 5.50 6.52 14.04
C LEU A 246 4.91 5.13 13.77
N SER A 247 3.74 4.81 14.31
CA SER A 247 3.16 3.46 14.22
C SER A 247 3.06 2.99 12.77
N SER A 248 2.46 3.80 11.89
CA SER A 248 2.32 3.45 10.48
C SER A 248 3.67 3.25 9.81
N ALA A 249 4.62 4.18 9.96
CA ALA A 249 5.92 4.07 9.29
C ALA A 249 6.74 2.85 9.75
N ILE A 250 6.68 2.52 11.04
CA ILE A 250 7.36 1.33 11.60
C ILE A 250 6.72 0.05 11.07
N GLU A 251 5.38 -0.03 11.05
CA GLU A 251 4.67 -1.21 10.58
C GLU A 251 4.86 -1.45 9.07
N GLU A 252 4.79 -0.38 8.26
CA GLU A 252 5.10 -0.45 6.83
C GLU A 252 6.54 -0.91 6.60
N CYS A 253 7.50 -0.37 7.37
CA CYS A 253 8.89 -0.79 7.28
C CYS A 253 9.09 -2.26 7.61
N ARG A 254 8.37 -2.76 8.63
CA ARG A 254 8.39 -4.18 8.99
C ARG A 254 7.86 -5.05 7.85
N ALA A 255 6.71 -4.69 7.27
CA ALA A 255 6.10 -5.44 6.18
C ALA A 255 6.95 -5.42 4.90
N GLU A 256 7.49 -4.26 4.52
CA GLU A 256 8.43 -4.11 3.38
C GLU A 256 9.70 -4.96 3.57
N CYS A 257 10.28 -4.94 4.78
CA CYS A 257 11.44 -5.76 5.13
C CYS A 257 11.14 -7.26 5.02
N ILE A 258 9.97 -7.73 5.46
CA ILE A 258 9.57 -9.14 5.33
C ILE A 258 9.49 -9.54 3.85
N GLY A 259 8.94 -8.67 3.00
CA GLY A 259 8.89 -8.89 1.56
C GLY A 259 10.26 -9.16 0.96
N ILE A 260 11.24 -8.27 1.18
CA ILE A 260 12.60 -8.46 0.65
C ILE A 260 13.36 -9.59 1.36
N TYR A 261 13.04 -9.90 2.63
CA TYR A 261 13.72 -10.95 3.40
C TYR A 261 13.30 -12.37 2.98
N LEU A 262 12.02 -12.56 2.64
CA LEU A 262 11.46 -13.86 2.23
C LEU A 262 11.46 -14.08 0.71
N CYS A 263 11.67 -13.04 -0.11
CA CYS A 263 11.51 -13.12 -1.57
C CYS A 263 12.43 -14.13 -2.28
N ASN A 264 13.53 -14.56 -1.65
CA ASN A 264 14.45 -15.56 -2.22
C ASN A 264 14.18 -16.99 -1.73
N LEU A 265 13.09 -17.24 -0.99
CA LEU A 265 12.76 -18.61 -0.57
C LEU A 265 12.26 -19.41 -1.78
N PRO A 266 12.76 -20.65 -2.00
CA PRO A 266 12.33 -21.48 -3.12
C PRO A 266 10.81 -21.67 -3.19
N LEU A 267 10.17 -21.93 -2.04
CA LEU A 267 8.71 -22.10 -1.93
C LEU A 267 7.95 -20.84 -2.37
N VAL A 268 8.48 -19.65 -2.05
CA VAL A 268 7.88 -18.39 -2.49
C VAL A 268 8.01 -18.25 -4.01
N LEU A 269 9.21 -18.44 -4.57
CA LEU A 269 9.44 -18.32 -6.01
C LEU A 269 8.56 -19.29 -6.81
N GLU A 270 8.41 -20.53 -6.32
CA GLU A 270 7.53 -21.53 -6.92
C GLU A 270 6.06 -21.09 -6.93
N GLN A 271 5.55 -20.55 -5.81
CA GLN A 271 4.14 -20.13 -5.71
C GLN A 271 3.76 -19.00 -6.68
N PHE A 272 4.71 -18.12 -6.98
CA PHE A 272 4.57 -17.06 -7.98
C PHE A 272 4.87 -17.51 -9.42
N ASN A 273 5.23 -18.78 -9.63
CA ASN A 273 5.69 -19.34 -10.91
C ASN A 273 6.93 -18.61 -11.47
N LEU A 274 7.81 -18.19 -10.56
CA LEU A 274 9.07 -17.54 -10.91
C LEU A 274 10.15 -18.61 -11.07
N ASN A 275 11.05 -18.39 -12.03
CA ASN A 275 12.08 -19.36 -12.38
C ASN A 275 13.02 -19.61 -11.19
N THR A 276 13.10 -20.87 -10.74
CA THR A 276 13.99 -21.33 -9.68
C THR A 276 15.32 -21.88 -10.19
N ASN A 277 15.56 -21.87 -11.52
CA ASN A 277 16.77 -22.40 -12.16
C ASN A 277 18.00 -21.47 -12.00
N CYS A 278 18.19 -20.94 -10.80
CA CYS A 278 19.40 -20.27 -10.37
C CYS A 278 20.17 -21.25 -9.46
N SER A 279 21.51 -21.24 -9.54
CA SER A 279 22.31 -21.95 -8.53
C SER A 279 21.94 -21.45 -7.13
N THR A 280 22.08 -22.29 -6.09
CA THR A 280 21.76 -21.93 -4.70
C THR A 280 22.47 -20.67 -4.21
N ASP A 281 23.58 -20.30 -4.85
CA ASP A 281 24.42 -19.15 -4.51
C ASP A 281 24.18 -17.91 -5.39
N SER A 282 23.28 -18.01 -6.38
CA SER A 282 22.96 -16.89 -7.29
C SER A 282 21.58 -16.33 -6.99
N VAL A 283 21.52 -15.01 -6.80
CA VAL A 283 20.26 -14.27 -6.63
C VAL A 283 19.51 -14.24 -7.96
N PRO A 284 18.25 -14.74 -8.04
CA PRO A 284 17.42 -14.64 -9.24
C PRO A 284 17.16 -13.19 -9.65
N ASP A 285 16.92 -12.95 -10.93
CA ASP A 285 16.73 -11.61 -11.48
C ASP A 285 15.54 -10.86 -10.85
N VAL A 286 14.42 -11.54 -10.67
CA VAL A 286 13.24 -10.97 -9.99
C VAL A 286 13.54 -10.58 -8.54
N VAL A 287 14.37 -11.36 -7.84
CA VAL A 287 14.80 -11.06 -6.48
C VAL A 287 15.71 -9.84 -6.49
N TYR A 288 16.74 -9.83 -7.34
CA TYR A 288 17.63 -8.67 -7.47
C TYR A 288 16.85 -7.38 -7.78
N VAL A 289 15.91 -7.43 -8.73
CA VAL A 289 15.07 -6.28 -9.08
C VAL A 289 14.13 -5.88 -7.95
N ASN A 290 13.67 -6.80 -7.11
CA ASN A 290 12.92 -6.44 -5.90
C ASN A 290 13.78 -5.62 -4.92
N TRP A 291 15.00 -6.07 -4.63
CA TRP A 291 15.95 -5.34 -3.78
C TRP A 291 16.36 -3.99 -4.40
N LEU A 292 16.63 -3.96 -5.71
CA LEU A 292 16.96 -2.73 -6.44
C LEU A 292 15.79 -1.73 -6.41
N SER A 293 14.55 -2.22 -6.58
CA SER A 293 13.33 -1.41 -6.46
C SER A 293 13.19 -0.81 -5.07
N MET A 294 13.50 -1.57 -4.01
CA MET A 294 13.46 -1.10 -2.62
C MET A 294 14.48 0.04 -2.40
N VAL A 295 15.73 -0.18 -2.80
CA VAL A 295 16.81 0.83 -2.69
C VAL A 295 16.46 2.08 -3.50
N ARG A 296 16.08 1.91 -4.76
CA ARG A 296 15.64 3.03 -5.62
C ARG A 296 14.49 3.80 -5.00
N SER A 297 13.50 3.08 -4.48
CA SER A 297 12.36 3.71 -3.82
C SER A 297 12.78 4.48 -2.58
N GLY A 298 13.73 3.98 -1.79
CA GLY A 298 14.31 4.70 -0.65
C GLY A 298 14.97 6.03 -1.06
N VAL A 299 15.70 6.05 -2.18
CA VAL A 299 16.30 7.27 -2.74
C VAL A 299 15.21 8.24 -3.20
N THR A 300 14.28 7.79 -4.05
CA THR A 300 13.22 8.66 -4.58
C THR A 300 12.27 9.16 -3.49
N SER A 301 12.11 8.40 -2.41
CA SER A 301 11.22 8.74 -1.29
C SER A 301 11.66 9.99 -0.54
N MET A 302 12.94 10.38 -0.62
CA MET A 302 13.46 11.59 0.03
C MET A 302 12.66 12.86 -0.35
N GLU A 303 12.00 12.90 -1.51
CA GLU A 303 11.12 14.02 -1.88
C GLU A 303 9.97 14.26 -0.88
N PHE A 304 9.53 13.20 -0.17
CA PHE A 304 8.43 13.23 0.81
C PHE A 304 8.87 13.62 2.21
N TYR A 305 10.17 13.79 2.45
CA TYR A 305 10.68 14.35 3.69
C TYR A 305 10.57 15.88 3.68
N SER A 306 10.11 16.46 4.77
CA SER A 306 10.18 17.89 5.06
C SER A 306 11.34 18.13 6.03
N PRO A 307 12.42 18.84 5.62
CA PRO A 307 13.50 19.18 6.53
C PRO A 307 13.02 20.00 7.73
N ALA A 308 13.75 19.90 8.83
CA ALA A 308 13.56 20.75 10.00
C ALA A 308 13.76 22.23 9.66
N GLU A 309 12.84 23.09 10.08
CA GLU A 309 12.97 24.54 9.92
C GLU A 309 13.66 25.20 11.13
N ASN A 310 13.57 24.58 12.32
CA ASN A 310 14.19 25.07 13.55
C ASN A 310 15.31 24.16 14.04
N ALA A 311 16.27 24.76 14.75
CA ALA A 311 17.33 24.02 15.44
C ALA A 311 16.72 23.13 16.55
N GLY A 312 16.89 21.82 16.43
CA GLY A 312 16.36 20.82 17.38
C GLY A 312 15.21 19.96 16.84
N ASP A 313 14.60 20.35 15.72
CA ASP A 313 13.61 19.52 15.04
C ASP A 313 14.27 18.45 14.17
N ILE A 314 13.66 17.27 14.06
CA ILE A 314 14.18 16.12 13.29
C ILE A 314 13.60 16.01 11.87
N GLY A 315 12.85 17.02 11.43
CA GLY A 315 12.04 17.02 10.21
C GLY A 315 10.85 16.05 10.29
N SER A 316 10.06 15.96 9.23
CA SER A 316 8.87 15.10 9.20
C SER A 316 8.69 14.41 7.84
N TRP A 317 8.16 13.19 7.87
CA TRP A 317 7.80 12.45 6.67
C TRP A 317 6.33 12.63 6.35
N ARG A 318 6.01 12.98 5.10
CA ARG A 318 4.63 13.15 4.64
C ARG A 318 3.95 11.84 4.22
N GLN A 319 4.70 10.73 4.13
CA GLN A 319 4.16 9.43 3.72
C GLN A 319 4.92 8.28 4.40
N ALA A 320 4.18 7.36 5.02
CA ALA A 320 4.72 6.30 5.88
C ALA A 320 5.60 5.27 5.13
N HIS A 321 5.17 4.78 3.96
CA HIS A 321 5.96 3.85 3.15
C HIS A 321 7.27 4.49 2.64
N CYS A 322 7.26 5.79 2.35
CA CYS A 322 8.43 6.55 1.88
C CYS A 322 9.47 6.64 3.00
N CYS A 323 9.02 6.92 4.23
CA CYS A 323 9.84 6.84 5.42
C CYS A 323 10.42 5.43 5.60
N ALA A 324 9.57 4.40 5.55
CA ALA A 324 9.97 3.00 5.65
C ALA A 324 11.05 2.60 4.62
N ARG A 325 10.87 2.93 3.34
CA ARG A 325 11.81 2.60 2.26
C ARG A 325 13.15 3.32 2.43
N TYR A 326 13.14 4.56 2.91
CA TYR A 326 14.37 5.27 3.25
C TYR A 326 15.07 4.67 4.47
N VAL A 327 14.33 4.24 5.49
CA VAL A 327 14.88 3.52 6.65
C VAL A 327 15.56 2.23 6.18
N ILE A 328 14.93 1.45 5.30
CA ILE A 328 15.52 0.23 4.72
C ILE A 328 16.81 0.55 3.96
N LEU A 329 16.81 1.59 3.13
CA LEU A 329 18.02 2.07 2.46
C LEU A 329 19.14 2.37 3.47
N ARG A 330 18.82 3.05 4.57
CA ARG A 330 19.79 3.38 5.63
C ARG A 330 20.34 2.17 6.36
N VAL A 331 19.51 1.16 6.63
CA VAL A 331 19.95 -0.12 7.20
C VAL A 331 20.96 -0.81 6.29
N LEU A 332 20.73 -0.80 4.97
CA LEU A 332 21.64 -1.43 4.00
C LEU A 332 22.96 -0.68 3.84
N ILE A 333 22.92 0.66 3.81
CA ILE A 333 24.12 1.50 3.79
C ILE A 333 24.96 1.28 5.06
N GLU A 334 24.33 1.29 6.23
CA GLU A 334 25.02 1.07 7.51
C GLU A 334 25.65 -0.33 7.62
N ALA A 335 25.02 -1.34 7.00
CA ALA A 335 25.56 -2.70 6.99
C ALA A 335 26.87 -2.83 6.21
N ASP A 336 26.94 -2.25 5.01
CA ASP A 336 28.16 -2.19 4.19
C ASP A 336 27.98 -1.15 3.07
N ASN A 337 28.78 -0.07 3.10
CA ASN A 337 28.76 0.97 2.06
C ASN A 337 29.13 0.47 0.64
N SER A 338 29.67 -0.75 0.52
CA SER A 338 29.91 -1.39 -0.77
C SER A 338 28.79 -2.34 -1.22
N LEU A 339 27.78 -2.60 -0.38
CA LEU A 339 26.53 -3.24 -0.79
C LEU A 339 25.63 -2.26 -1.54
N VAL A 340 25.39 -1.08 -0.95
CA VAL A 340 24.56 -0.02 -1.54
C VAL A 340 25.30 1.30 -1.52
N ARG A 341 25.29 2.00 -2.64
CA ARG A 341 25.83 3.37 -2.75
C ARG A 341 24.95 4.22 -3.67
N VAL A 342 24.83 5.50 -3.33
CA VAL A 342 24.14 6.51 -4.14
C VAL A 342 25.16 7.58 -4.48
N ASP A 343 25.51 7.70 -5.76
CA ASP A 343 26.50 8.65 -6.23
C ASP A 343 25.83 9.82 -6.94
N GLU A 344 26.38 11.01 -6.73
CA GLU A 344 26.10 12.17 -7.57
C GLU A 344 26.88 12.04 -8.88
N ILE A 345 26.18 12.25 -10.00
CA ILE A 345 26.73 12.26 -11.36
C ILE A 345 26.21 13.50 -12.10
N VAL A 346 26.70 13.72 -13.31
CA VAL A 346 26.14 14.73 -14.22
C VAL A 346 25.27 13.99 -15.23
N GLY A 347 24.01 14.42 -15.36
CA GLY A 347 23.08 13.84 -16.32
C GLY A 347 23.42 14.25 -17.76
N ASP A 348 22.78 13.60 -18.74
CA ASP A 348 22.98 13.88 -20.16
C ASP A 348 22.62 15.33 -20.56
N ASP A 349 21.81 16.01 -19.74
CA ASP A 349 21.43 17.41 -19.87
C ASP A 349 22.43 18.40 -19.25
N GLY A 350 23.52 17.91 -18.65
CA GLY A 350 24.55 18.72 -18.00
C GLY A 350 24.20 19.15 -16.56
N GLU A 351 23.02 18.78 -16.06
CA GLU A 351 22.56 19.12 -14.71
C GLU A 351 22.94 18.03 -13.68
N PRO A 352 22.94 18.29 -12.36
CA PRO A 352 23.18 17.28 -11.35
C PRO A 352 22.17 16.12 -11.41
N ASP A 353 22.63 14.88 -11.32
CA ASP A 353 21.82 13.65 -11.31
C ASP A 353 22.40 12.63 -10.31
N LEU A 354 21.73 11.49 -10.13
CA LEU A 354 22.18 10.41 -9.25
C LEU A 354 22.33 9.09 -10.00
N THR A 355 23.18 8.20 -9.48
CA THR A 355 23.17 6.78 -9.84
C THR A 355 23.20 5.90 -8.59
N ILE A 356 22.48 4.78 -8.66
CA ILE A 356 22.34 3.82 -7.58
C ILE A 356 23.14 2.58 -7.93
N PHE A 357 24.01 2.17 -7.02
CA PHE A 357 24.74 0.92 -7.09
C PHE A 357 24.18 -0.06 -6.05
N LEU A 358 23.91 -1.29 -6.48
CA LEU A 358 23.52 -2.41 -5.62
C LEU A 358 24.33 -3.66 -6.01
N ASP A 359 25.17 -4.13 -5.10
CA ASP A 359 25.97 -5.35 -5.31
C ASP A 359 25.12 -6.61 -5.12
N ARG A 360 24.80 -7.28 -6.24
CA ARG A 360 24.04 -8.53 -6.25
C ARG A 360 24.70 -9.63 -5.40
N GLN A 361 26.03 -9.72 -5.39
CA GLN A 361 26.76 -10.80 -4.71
C GLN A 361 26.69 -10.70 -3.19
N LYS A 362 26.45 -9.48 -2.69
CA LYS A 362 26.35 -9.20 -1.26
C LYS A 362 24.92 -9.25 -0.71
N LEU A 363 23.91 -9.42 -1.57
CA LEU A 363 22.51 -9.45 -1.12
C LEU A 363 22.24 -10.58 -0.11
N LEU A 364 22.73 -11.80 -0.35
CA LEU A 364 22.47 -12.92 0.54
C LEU A 364 23.41 -12.98 1.76
N THR A 365 24.63 -12.45 1.62
CA THR A 365 25.68 -12.52 2.64
C THR A 365 25.73 -11.30 3.56
N VAL A 366 25.26 -10.14 3.10
CA VAL A 366 25.26 -8.87 3.85
C VAL A 366 23.85 -8.31 3.98
N GLY A 367 23.15 -8.11 2.85
CA GLY A 367 21.85 -7.43 2.83
C GLY A 367 20.78 -8.18 3.62
N ARG A 368 20.57 -9.46 3.33
CA ARG A 368 19.57 -10.31 4.00
C ARG A 368 19.86 -10.47 5.50
N PRO A 369 21.09 -10.75 5.96
CA PRO A 369 21.41 -10.75 7.39
C PRO A 369 21.14 -9.41 8.09
N ALA A 370 21.48 -8.28 7.47
CA ALA A 370 21.23 -6.95 8.03
C ALA A 370 19.74 -6.66 8.19
N ILE A 371 18.94 -6.96 7.17
CA ILE A 371 17.47 -6.86 7.24
C ILE A 371 16.90 -7.83 8.27
N GLY A 372 17.45 -9.05 8.37
CA GLY A 372 17.02 -10.02 9.38
C GLY A 372 17.22 -9.53 10.82
N GLU A 373 18.39 -8.98 11.14
CA GLU A 373 18.67 -8.42 12.46
C GLU A 373 17.82 -7.17 12.76
N PHE A 374 17.61 -6.32 11.76
CA PHE A 374 16.73 -5.16 11.87
C PHE A 374 15.27 -5.57 12.12
N LEU A 375 14.76 -6.54 11.35
CA LEU A 375 13.42 -7.13 11.51
C LEU A 375 13.22 -7.72 12.90
N ARG A 376 14.21 -8.47 13.39
CA ARG A 376 14.20 -9.08 14.72
C ARG A 376 14.00 -8.00 15.80
N LYS A 377 14.70 -6.87 15.70
CA LYS A 377 14.55 -5.74 16.64
C LYS A 377 13.19 -5.05 16.52
N ILE A 378 12.71 -4.75 15.31
CA ILE A 378 11.40 -4.13 15.14
C ILE A 378 10.29 -5.02 15.70
N GLN A 379 10.32 -6.32 15.40
CA GLN A 379 9.33 -7.25 15.92
C GLN A 379 9.39 -7.34 17.45
N TYR A 380 10.59 -7.30 18.04
CA TYR A 380 10.75 -7.24 19.49
C TYR A 380 10.04 -6.03 20.11
N TYR A 381 10.34 -4.82 19.62
CA TYR A 381 9.74 -3.59 20.16
C TYR A 381 8.22 -3.59 19.99
N LYS A 382 7.74 -4.02 18.81
CA LYS A 382 6.31 -4.18 18.52
C LYS A 382 5.66 -5.16 19.49
N SER A 383 6.16 -6.38 19.62
CA SER A 383 5.53 -7.42 20.46
C SER A 383 5.48 -7.03 21.94
N THR A 384 6.55 -6.42 22.44
CA THR A 384 6.70 -6.10 23.88
C THR A 384 6.09 -4.76 24.28
N ALA A 385 5.42 -4.04 23.38
CA ALA A 385 4.94 -2.67 23.62
C ALA A 385 6.04 -1.68 24.06
N ASN A 386 7.32 -1.98 23.77
CA ASN A 386 8.45 -1.12 24.12
C ASN A 386 8.58 0.03 23.11
N ALA A 387 7.59 0.93 23.13
CA ALA A 387 7.49 2.04 22.20
C ALA A 387 8.59 3.08 22.39
N LYS A 388 9.05 3.31 23.63
CA LYS A 388 10.12 4.29 23.89
C LYS A 388 11.40 3.93 23.14
N ASP A 389 11.89 2.70 23.31
CA ASP A 389 13.12 2.26 22.67
C ASP A 389 12.91 1.96 21.19
N GLY A 390 11.74 1.42 20.82
CA GLY A 390 11.40 1.15 19.42
C GLY A 390 11.30 2.41 18.55
N CYS A 391 10.66 3.47 19.07
CA CYS A 391 10.59 4.76 18.38
C CYS A 391 11.98 5.39 18.27
N ALA A 392 12.78 5.38 19.34
CA ALA A 392 14.15 5.90 19.28
C ALA A 392 15.03 5.15 18.28
N PHE A 393 14.92 3.81 18.27
CA PHE A 393 15.61 2.95 17.31
C PHE A 393 15.22 3.27 15.87
N PHE A 394 13.93 3.40 15.58
CA PHE A 394 13.46 3.72 14.23
C PHE A 394 13.82 5.15 13.80
N GLN A 395 13.74 6.10 14.72
CA GLN A 395 14.05 7.51 14.46
C GLN A 395 15.50 7.72 14.02
N HIS A 396 16.42 6.91 14.55
CA HIS A 396 17.82 6.91 14.13
C HIS A 396 17.99 6.75 12.61
N TYR A 397 17.19 5.88 12.00
CA TYR A 397 17.23 5.61 10.56
C TYR A 397 16.34 6.56 9.75
N CYS A 398 15.26 7.08 10.32
CA CYS A 398 14.30 7.88 9.57
C CYS A 398 14.77 9.32 9.32
N GLN A 399 15.74 9.83 10.07
CA GLN A 399 16.28 11.16 9.85
C GLN A 399 17.18 11.19 8.60
N LEU A 400 16.99 12.19 7.74
CA LEU A 400 17.89 12.38 6.61
C LEU A 400 19.29 12.75 7.10
N LEU A 401 20.28 12.02 6.60
CA LEU A 401 21.69 12.30 6.80
C LEU A 401 22.03 13.64 6.12
N PRO A 402 22.95 14.46 6.67
CA PRO A 402 23.32 15.74 6.06
C PRO A 402 23.69 15.64 4.56
N GLU A 403 24.38 14.58 4.16
CA GLU A 403 24.69 14.25 2.78
C GLU A 403 23.45 13.89 1.95
N HIS A 404 22.48 13.17 2.52
CA HIS A 404 21.23 12.81 1.85
C HIS A 404 20.28 14.00 1.67
N ILE A 405 20.39 15.06 2.49
CA ILE A 405 19.67 16.32 2.27
C ILE A 405 20.06 16.94 0.92
N LYS A 406 21.33 16.82 0.50
CA LYS A 406 21.77 17.29 -0.82
C LYS A 406 21.19 16.43 -1.94
N LEU A 407 21.28 15.10 -1.79
CA LEU A 407 20.73 14.15 -2.77
C LEU A 407 19.21 14.34 -2.96
N ARG A 408 18.48 14.65 -1.88
CA ARG A 408 17.05 14.97 -1.92
C ARG A 408 16.72 16.10 -2.89
N GLN A 409 17.56 17.14 -2.96
CA GLN A 409 17.30 18.25 -3.88
C GLN A 409 17.41 17.80 -5.34
N ILE A 410 18.39 16.93 -5.65
CA ILE A 410 18.54 16.34 -6.98
C ILE A 410 17.32 15.46 -7.30
N VAL A 411 16.86 14.64 -6.35
CA VAL A 411 15.64 13.82 -6.49
C VAL A 411 14.42 14.68 -6.85
N ILE A 412 14.24 15.83 -6.18
CA ILE A 412 13.13 16.76 -6.46
C ILE A 412 13.27 17.38 -7.85
N ASN A 413 14.47 17.83 -8.22
CA ASN A 413 14.73 18.46 -9.52
C ASN A 413 14.54 17.46 -10.68
N ARG A 414 14.85 16.18 -10.46
CA ARG A 414 14.71 15.09 -11.44
C ARG A 414 13.33 14.40 -11.41
N LYS A 415 12.40 14.90 -10.59
CA LYS A 415 11.07 14.31 -10.47
C LYS A 415 10.31 14.37 -11.78
N LYS A 416 9.95 13.20 -12.33
CA LYS A 416 9.04 13.11 -13.47
C LYS A 416 7.57 13.16 -13.04
N PRO A 417 6.68 13.75 -13.86
CA PRO A 417 5.23 13.70 -13.65
C PRO A 417 4.71 12.28 -13.39
N ARG A 418 3.57 12.16 -12.69
CA ARG A 418 2.89 10.87 -12.54
C ARG A 418 2.18 10.51 -13.85
N PRO A 419 2.10 9.22 -14.22
CA PRO A 419 1.34 8.80 -15.39
C PRO A 419 -0.16 9.10 -15.19
N ILE A 420 -0.84 9.37 -16.30
CA ILE A 420 -2.30 9.54 -16.35
C ILE A 420 -2.89 8.22 -16.84
N PHE A 421 -3.90 7.70 -16.13
CA PHE A 421 -4.61 6.50 -16.56
C PHE A 421 -5.75 6.85 -17.50
N VAL A 422 -5.79 6.19 -18.66
CA VAL A 422 -6.94 6.20 -19.56
C VAL A 422 -7.84 5.04 -19.16
N GLN A 423 -9.02 5.35 -18.59
CA GLN A 423 -9.98 4.33 -18.18
C GLN A 423 -10.93 3.98 -19.32
N PRO A 424 -11.37 2.72 -19.45
CA PRO A 424 -12.31 2.33 -20.49
C PRO A 424 -13.71 2.93 -20.25
N GLY A 425 -14.50 2.97 -21.32
CA GLY A 425 -15.93 3.24 -21.28
C GLY A 425 -16.74 1.95 -21.30
N LEU A 426 -18.02 2.03 -20.93
CA LEU A 426 -18.97 0.92 -21.07
C LEU A 426 -20.13 1.38 -21.92
N ARG A 427 -20.55 0.55 -22.88
CA ARG A 427 -21.70 0.83 -23.74
C ARG A 427 -22.66 -0.34 -23.74
N LYS A 428 -23.94 -0.06 -23.52
CA LYS A 428 -25.00 -1.06 -23.65
C LYS A 428 -25.32 -1.29 -25.13
N THR A 429 -25.37 -2.55 -25.52
CA THR A 429 -25.69 -3.01 -26.88
C THR A 429 -26.82 -4.04 -26.81
N PRO A 430 -27.45 -4.41 -27.95
CA PRO A 430 -28.42 -5.51 -27.97
C PRO A 430 -27.87 -6.87 -27.51
N HIS A 431 -26.55 -7.05 -27.53
CA HIS A 431 -25.87 -8.30 -27.16
C HIS A 431 -25.25 -8.29 -25.76
N GLY A 432 -25.45 -7.22 -24.98
CA GLY A 432 -24.90 -7.06 -23.64
C GLY A 432 -24.14 -5.76 -23.46
N VAL A 433 -23.11 -5.77 -22.61
CA VAL A 433 -22.26 -4.61 -22.33
C VAL A 433 -20.92 -4.77 -23.05
N GLU A 434 -20.55 -3.76 -23.83
CA GLU A 434 -19.27 -3.68 -24.53
C GLU A 434 -18.30 -2.76 -23.80
N LEU A 435 -17.04 -3.18 -23.69
CA LEU A 435 -15.94 -2.39 -23.14
C LEU A 435 -15.30 -1.55 -24.25
N ILE A 436 -15.34 -0.23 -24.12
CA ILE A 436 -14.72 0.71 -25.07
C ILE A 436 -13.32 1.07 -24.56
N SER A 437 -12.30 0.75 -25.34
CA SER A 437 -10.90 1.12 -25.05
C SER A 437 -10.50 2.36 -25.83
N TYR A 438 -9.63 3.18 -25.25
CA TYR A 438 -9.10 4.39 -25.86
C TYR A 438 -7.58 4.33 -25.99
N PRO A 439 -6.98 5.02 -26.99
CA PRO A 439 -5.54 5.11 -27.12
C PRO A 439 -4.88 5.75 -25.87
N THR A 440 -3.69 5.29 -25.49
CA THR A 440 -2.90 5.85 -24.38
C THR A 440 -2.21 7.17 -24.79
N THR A 441 -3.01 8.16 -25.16
CA THR A 441 -2.59 9.50 -25.60
C THR A 441 -3.45 10.56 -24.92
N TYR A 442 -3.01 11.82 -24.91
CA TYR A 442 -3.84 12.91 -24.38
C TYR A 442 -5.19 13.03 -25.09
N ALA A 443 -5.23 12.83 -26.40
CA ALA A 443 -6.49 12.79 -27.17
C ALA A 443 -7.39 11.64 -26.73
N GLY A 444 -6.82 10.46 -26.45
CA GLY A 444 -7.57 9.32 -25.92
C GLY A 444 -8.11 9.54 -24.50
N VAL A 445 -7.36 10.22 -23.62
CA VAL A 445 -7.88 10.68 -22.32
C VAL A 445 -9.10 11.57 -22.54
N ILE A 446 -8.98 12.61 -23.37
CA ILE A 446 -10.07 13.56 -23.63
C ILE A 446 -11.30 12.83 -24.19
N GLN A 447 -11.12 11.98 -25.20
CA GLN A 447 -12.22 11.22 -25.80
C GLN A 447 -12.93 10.34 -24.78
N SER A 448 -12.19 9.71 -23.86
CA SER A 448 -12.79 8.87 -22.81
C SER A 448 -13.73 9.62 -21.87
N PHE A 449 -13.52 10.93 -21.68
CA PHE A 449 -14.41 11.79 -20.91
C PHE A 449 -15.55 12.34 -21.76
N VAL A 450 -15.28 12.70 -23.03
CA VAL A 450 -16.32 13.12 -23.98
C VAL A 450 -17.40 12.05 -24.09
N ASP A 451 -17.03 10.80 -24.33
CA ASP A 451 -17.99 9.70 -24.48
C ASP A 451 -18.72 9.42 -23.15
N ARG A 452 -18.02 9.52 -22.01
CA ARG A 452 -18.60 9.29 -20.67
C ARG A 452 -19.69 10.30 -20.31
N TYR A 453 -19.55 11.56 -20.70
CA TYR A 453 -20.52 12.60 -20.35
C TYR A 453 -21.43 13.02 -21.51
N GLY A 454 -21.08 12.70 -22.75
CA GLY A 454 -21.88 12.96 -23.95
C GLY A 454 -22.81 11.80 -24.33
N ASP A 455 -22.34 10.55 -24.25
CA ASP A 455 -23.08 9.39 -24.78
C ASP A 455 -23.86 8.63 -23.70
N LEU A 456 -23.48 8.77 -22.42
CA LEU A 456 -24.15 8.06 -21.32
C LEU A 456 -25.44 8.78 -20.87
N PRO A 457 -26.52 8.03 -20.55
CA PRO A 457 -27.84 8.59 -20.24
C PRO A 457 -27.87 9.63 -19.10
N LEU A 458 -26.90 9.60 -18.19
CA LEU A 458 -26.81 10.49 -17.03
C LEU A 458 -25.73 11.56 -17.16
N GLY A 459 -24.94 11.54 -18.24
CA GLY A 459 -23.79 12.43 -18.43
C GLY A 459 -24.18 13.90 -18.44
N GLN A 460 -25.16 14.28 -19.28
CA GLN A 460 -25.63 15.66 -19.35
C GLN A 460 -26.23 16.15 -18.03
N LYS A 461 -27.03 15.32 -17.35
CA LYS A 461 -27.59 15.66 -16.02
C LYS A 461 -26.49 15.91 -14.99
N ALA A 462 -25.40 15.15 -15.05
CA ALA A 462 -24.26 15.34 -14.15
C ALA A 462 -23.51 16.66 -14.43
N LEU A 463 -23.33 17.03 -15.71
CA LEU A 463 -22.73 18.31 -16.10
C LEU A 463 -23.59 19.50 -15.66
N ASP A 464 -24.91 19.44 -15.89
CA ASP A 464 -25.84 20.50 -15.48
C ASP A 464 -25.84 20.68 -13.95
N ALA A 465 -25.78 19.57 -13.20
CA ALA A 465 -25.66 19.60 -11.75
C ALA A 465 -24.33 20.22 -11.28
N LEU A 466 -23.22 19.90 -11.94
CA LEU A 466 -21.91 20.47 -11.63
C LEU A 466 -21.90 21.99 -11.84
N GLU A 467 -22.41 22.45 -12.99
CA GLU A 467 -22.48 23.89 -13.28
C GLU A 467 -23.41 24.62 -12.29
N THR A 468 -24.56 24.03 -11.97
CA THR A 468 -25.51 24.59 -11.00
C THR A 468 -24.88 24.79 -9.63
N ILE A 469 -24.18 23.76 -9.12
CA ILE A 469 -23.50 23.84 -7.82
C ILE A 469 -22.36 24.86 -7.89
N TRP A 470 -21.53 24.83 -8.93
CA TRP A 470 -20.42 25.78 -9.08
C TRP A 470 -20.92 27.23 -9.07
N ARG A 471 -21.96 27.55 -9.84
CA ARG A 471 -22.54 28.91 -9.87
C ARG A 471 -23.12 29.32 -8.52
N ARG A 472 -23.78 28.41 -7.80
CA ARG A 472 -24.36 28.66 -6.48
C ARG A 472 -23.28 28.97 -5.44
N GLU A 473 -22.18 28.21 -5.44
CA GLU A 473 -21.12 28.31 -4.43
C GLU A 473 -20.04 29.35 -4.78
N LEU A 474 -19.97 29.82 -6.04
CA LEU A 474 -18.99 30.82 -6.51
C LEU A 474 -18.81 32.03 -5.58
N PRO A 475 -19.87 32.60 -4.94
CA PRO A 475 -19.70 33.72 -4.01
C PRO A 475 -18.75 33.45 -2.83
N TYR A 476 -18.61 32.20 -2.37
CA TYR A 476 -17.74 31.84 -1.25
C TYR A 476 -16.25 31.88 -1.59
N PHE A 477 -15.90 31.92 -2.88
CA PHE A 477 -14.51 31.80 -3.36
C PHE A 477 -13.97 33.10 -4.00
N LYS A 478 -14.77 34.17 -4.07
CA LYS A 478 -14.41 35.42 -4.77
C LYS A 478 -13.14 36.11 -4.26
N ASN A 479 -12.76 35.88 -3.01
CA ASN A 479 -11.64 36.55 -2.35
C ASN A 479 -10.48 35.59 -2.02
N ILE A 480 -10.46 34.38 -2.58
CA ILE A 480 -9.34 33.44 -2.38
C ILE A 480 -8.28 33.75 -3.45
N PRO A 481 -7.05 34.11 -3.07
CA PRO A 481 -5.96 34.28 -4.04
C PRO A 481 -5.72 32.96 -4.78
N LEU A 482 -5.60 33.01 -6.10
CA LEU A 482 -5.23 31.86 -6.95
C LEU A 482 -3.76 31.47 -6.76
#